data_AF-A0A6D1A878-F1
#
_entry.id   AF-A0A6D1A878-F1
#
_cell.length_a   1.000
_cell.length_b   1.000
_cell.length_c   1.000
_cell.angle_alpha   90.00
_cell.angle_beta   90.00
_cell.angle_gamma   90.00
#
_symmetry.space_group_name_H-M   'P 1'
#
loop_
_entity.id
_entity.type
_entity.pdbx_description
1 polymer ?
#
loop_
_entity_poly.entity_id
_entity_poly.type
_entity_poly.pdbx_seq_one_letter_code
_entity_poly.pdbx_strand_id
1 'polypeptide(L)'
;GAKHLSTDIVFTSLIHFDPGNTDHQIIWHSRIPRAAGALLIGAALAVSGALMQGITRNYLASPSIMGVSDGSAFIITLCMVLLPQSSS
;
A
#
# COMPACT_ATOMS: atom_id res chain seq x y z
N GLY A 1 14.82 -6.99 2.60
CA GLY A 1 14.79 -5.53 2.39
C GLY A 1 16.22 -5.06 2.24
N ALA A 2 16.52 -4.24 1.23
CA ALA A 2 17.88 -3.94 0.71
C ALA A 2 18.94 -3.41 1.70
N LYS A 3 18.62 -3.18 2.98
CA LYS A 3 19.58 -2.88 4.05
C LYS A 3 19.17 -3.66 5.30
N HIS A 4 20.08 -4.43 5.88
CA HIS A 4 19.85 -5.15 7.14
C HIS A 4 19.88 -4.12 8.27
N LEU A 5 18.70 -3.59 8.64
CA LEU A 5 18.54 -2.68 9.77
C LEU A 5 18.24 -3.53 11.00
N SER A 6 19.04 -3.42 12.06
CA SER A 6 18.75 -4.09 13.33
C SER A 6 17.37 -3.62 13.83
N THR A 7 16.59 -4.52 14.41
CA THR A 7 15.27 -4.22 14.98
C THR A 7 15.35 -3.09 16.01
N ASP A 8 16.49 -2.98 16.69
CA ASP A 8 16.80 -1.93 17.66
C ASP A 8 16.82 -0.53 17.02
N ILE A 9 17.30 -0.41 15.78
CA ILE A 9 17.35 0.85 15.03
C ILE A 9 15.94 1.25 14.62
N VAL A 10 15.06 0.28 14.29
CA VAL A 10 13.66 0.56 13.98
C VAL A 10 12.93 1.08 15.21
N PHE A 11 13.11 0.44 16.37
CA PHE A 11 12.47 0.87 17.62
C PHE A 11 12.98 2.24 18.08
N THR A 12 14.29 2.46 18.00
CA THR A 12 14.92 3.75 18.33
C THR A 12 14.45 4.84 17.38
N SER A 13 14.34 4.57 16.07
CA SER A 13 13.82 5.53 15.10
C SER A 13 12.38 5.96 15.36
N LEU A 14 11.57 5.11 16.01
CA LEU A 14 10.18 5.38 16.35
C LEU A 14 10.04 6.25 17.61
N ILE A 15 10.97 6.11 18.57
CA ILE A 15 10.90 6.77 19.88
C ILE A 15 11.84 7.99 19.98
N HIS A 16 12.95 7.97 19.24
CA HIS A 16 13.95 9.03 19.17
C HIS A 16 14.38 9.24 17.71
N PHE A 17 13.62 10.07 17.00
CA PHE A 17 13.92 10.40 15.61
C PHE A 17 15.12 11.35 15.53
N ASP A 18 16.25 10.83 15.05
CA ASP A 18 17.42 11.62 14.70
C ASP A 18 17.45 11.93 13.18
N PRO A 19 17.26 13.20 12.75
CA PRO A 19 17.28 13.59 11.35
C PRO A 19 18.67 13.50 10.69
N GLY A 20 19.75 13.36 11.46
CA GLY A 20 21.12 13.19 10.93
C GLY A 20 21.42 11.77 10.45
N ASN A 21 20.59 10.79 10.81
CA ASN A 21 20.79 9.39 10.43
C ASN A 21 19.93 9.02 9.20
N THR A 22 20.59 8.75 8.07
CA THR A 22 19.95 8.34 6.82
C THR A 22 19.04 7.13 6.98
N ASP A 23 19.34 6.21 7.91
CA ASP A 23 18.52 5.02 8.15
C ASP A 23 17.17 5.35 8.77
N HIS A 24 17.11 6.33 9.67
CA HIS A 24 15.85 6.79 10.26
C HIS A 24 14.99 7.49 9.21
N GLN A 25 15.59 8.30 8.33
CA GLN A 25 14.87 8.95 7.23
C GLN A 25 14.26 7.92 6.26
N ILE A 26 14.99 6.87 5.89
CA ILE A 26 14.47 5.81 5.01
C ILE A 26 13.29 5.08 5.66
N ILE A 27 13.37 4.81 6.97
CA ILE A 27 12.28 4.18 7.71
C ILE A 27 11.04 5.07 7.66
N TRP A 28 11.16 6.35 8.02
CA TRP A 28 10.03 7.27 8.11
C TRP A 28 9.45 7.70 6.76
N HIS A 29 10.28 8.01 5.76
CA HIS A 29 9.82 8.52 4.47
C HIS A 29 9.46 7.43 3.46
N SER A 30 9.94 6.19 3.63
CA SER A 30 9.72 5.13 2.65
C SER A 30 9.05 3.89 3.23
N ARG A 31 9.58 3.35 4.35
CA ARG A 31 9.11 2.06 4.89
C ARG A 31 7.75 2.17 5.57
N ILE A 32 7.60 3.13 6.49
CA ILE A 32 6.37 3.37 7.24
C ILE A 32 5.19 3.69 6.31
N PRO A 33 5.27 4.66 5.38
CA PRO A 33 4.15 4.96 4.50
C PRO A 33 3.79 3.77 3.59
N ARG A 34 4.79 3.00 3.13
CA ARG A 34 4.54 1.79 2.34
C ARG A 34 3.86 0.68 3.15
N ALA A 35 4.27 0.48 4.40
CA ALA A 35 3.66 -0.50 5.29
C ALA A 35 2.21 -0.11 5.63
N ALA A 36 1.96 1.16 5.93
CA ALA A 36 0.62 1.69 6.15
C ALA A 36 -0.26 1.52 4.91
N GLY A 37 0.25 1.86 3.72
CA GLY A 37 -0.44 1.64 2.45
C GLY A 37 -0.79 0.18 2.21
N ALA A 38 0.17 -0.75 2.41
CA ALA A 38 -0.06 -2.18 2.26
C ALA A 38 -1.13 -2.71 3.25
N LEU A 39 -1.13 -2.22 4.50
CA LEU A 39 -2.11 -2.59 5.51
C LEU A 39 -3.51 -2.10 5.12
N LEU A 40 -3.63 -0.84 4.69
CA LEU A 40 -4.91 -0.27 4.25
C LEU A 40 -5.46 -0.98 3.01
N ILE A 41 -4.62 -1.22 2.00
CA ILE A 41 -5.00 -1.94 0.79
C ILE A 41 -5.43 -3.37 1.13
N GLY A 42 -4.65 -4.08 1.95
CA GLY A 42 -4.98 -5.44 2.39
C GLY A 42 -6.30 -5.50 3.17
N ALA A 43 -6.54 -4.54 4.07
CA ALA A 43 -7.80 -4.44 4.81
C ALA A 43 -8.99 -4.18 3.89
N ALA A 44 -8.86 -3.25 2.93
CA ALA A 44 -9.92 -2.96 1.96
C ALA A 44 -10.23 -4.18 1.08
N LEU A 45 -9.22 -4.91 0.63
CA LEU A 45 -9.39 -6.15 -0.13
C LEU A 45 -10.06 -7.25 0.70
N ALA A 46 -9.68 -7.40 1.97
CA ALA A 46 -10.30 -8.36 2.89
C ALA A 46 -11.79 -8.05 3.12
N VAL A 47 -12.14 -6.79 3.35
CA VAL A 47 -13.54 -6.34 3.51
C VAL A 47 -14.33 -6.57 2.22
N SER A 48 -13.78 -6.21 1.07
CA SER A 48 -14.40 -6.46 -0.23
C SER A 48 -14.66 -7.96 -0.46
N GLY A 49 -13.69 -8.81 -0.12
CA GLY A 49 -13.80 -10.28 -0.15
C GLY A 49 -14.92 -10.81 0.71
N ALA A 50 -14.94 -10.41 1.99
CA ALA A 50 -15.95 -10.83 2.94
C ALA A 50 -17.36 -10.38 2.54
N LEU A 51 -17.51 -9.13 2.05
CA LEU A 51 -18.77 -8.61 1.55
C LEU A 51 -19.26 -9.41 0.35
N MET A 52 -18.39 -9.70 -0.62
CA MET A 52 -18.80 -10.40 -1.82
C MET A 52 -19.17 -11.86 -1.55
N GLN A 53 -18.39 -12.54 -0.71
CA GLN A 53 -18.72 -13.88 -0.21
C GLN A 53 -20.06 -13.88 0.53
N GLY A 54 -20.36 -12.84 1.32
CA GLY A 54 -21.62 -12.68 2.04
C GLY A 54 -22.84 -12.43 1.15
N ILE A 55 -22.71 -11.56 0.14
CA ILE A 55 -23.80 -11.21 -0.80
C ILE A 55 -24.12 -12.38 -1.73
N THR A 56 -23.10 -13.01 -2.31
CA THR A 56 -23.30 -14.15 -3.22
C THR A 56 -23.56 -15.47 -2.50
N ARG A 57 -23.39 -15.50 -1.16
CA ARG A 57 -23.42 -16.73 -0.34
C ARG A 57 -22.53 -17.84 -0.93
N ASN A 58 -21.43 -17.44 -1.55
CA ASN A 58 -20.49 -18.32 -2.23
C ASN A 58 -19.07 -18.01 -1.75
N TYR A 59 -18.50 -18.93 -0.96
CA TYR A 59 -17.17 -18.78 -0.37
C TYR A 59 -16.03 -18.81 -1.43
N LEU A 60 -16.32 -19.17 -2.68
CA LEU A 60 -15.39 -19.12 -3.80
C LEU A 60 -15.46 -17.81 -4.60
N ALA A 61 -16.41 -16.91 -4.30
CA ALA A 61 -16.56 -15.65 -5.00
C ALA A 61 -15.41 -14.68 -4.62
N SER A 62 -14.63 -14.22 -5.60
CA SER A 62 -13.47 -13.34 -5.41
C SER A 62 -13.66 -11.95 -6.05
N PRO A 63 -13.51 -10.85 -5.29
CA PRO A 63 -13.86 -9.49 -5.75
C PRO A 63 -13.09 -9.01 -6.97
N SER A 64 -11.97 -9.65 -7.27
CA SER A 64 -11.10 -9.38 -8.40
C SER A 64 -11.82 -9.46 -9.76
N ILE A 65 -12.99 -10.10 -9.84
CA ILE A 65 -13.78 -10.23 -11.08
C ILE A 65 -14.73 -9.04 -11.31
N MET A 66 -15.00 -8.18 -10.31
CA MET A 66 -16.07 -7.17 -10.40
C MET A 66 -15.59 -5.81 -10.96
N GLY A 67 -14.75 -5.82 -12.01
CA GLY A 67 -14.42 -4.63 -12.81
C GLY A 67 -13.56 -3.54 -12.14
N VAL A 68 -13.19 -3.70 -10.87
CA VAL A 68 -12.34 -2.74 -10.13
C VAL A 68 -10.92 -2.69 -10.70
N SER A 69 -10.36 -3.83 -11.11
CA SER A 69 -9.04 -3.89 -11.77
C SER A 69 -9.05 -3.14 -13.09
N ASP A 70 -10.06 -3.39 -13.93
CA ASP A 70 -10.14 -2.81 -15.27
C ASP A 70 -10.43 -1.31 -15.21
N GLY A 71 -11.31 -0.88 -14.31
CA GLY A 71 -11.57 0.54 -14.06
C GLY A 71 -10.35 1.28 -13.52
N SER A 72 -9.60 0.67 -12.59
CA SER A 72 -8.36 1.28 -12.08
C SER A 72 -7.28 1.39 -13.15
N ALA A 73 -7.06 0.35 -13.96
CA ALA A 73 -6.11 0.39 -15.07
C ALA A 73 -6.49 1.45 -16.11
N PHE A 74 -7.78 1.58 -16.42
CA PHE A 74 -8.28 2.62 -17.32
C PHE A 74 -8.00 4.02 -16.78
N ILE A 75 -8.34 4.31 -15.52
CA ILE A 75 -8.09 5.62 -14.89
C ILE A 75 -6.60 5.92 -14.79
N ILE A 76 -5.75 4.95 -14.41
CA ILE A 76 -4.29 5.12 -14.38
C ILE A 76 -3.77 5.51 -15.77
N THR A 77 -4.19 4.79 -16.80
CA THR A 77 -3.80 5.07 -18.19
C THR A 77 -4.27 6.46 -18.62
N LEU A 78 -5.51 6.81 -18.29
CA LEU A 78 -6.09 8.11 -18.59
C LEU A 78 -5.31 9.25 -17.91
N CYS A 79 -4.96 9.10 -16.63
CA CYS A 79 -4.15 10.07 -15.90
C CYS A 79 -2.75 10.20 -16.51
N MET A 80 -2.14 9.09 -16.92
CA MET A 80 -0.82 9.12 -17.55
C MET A 80 -0.84 9.87 -18.90
N VAL A 81 -1.93 9.76 -19.66
CA VAL A 81 -2.11 10.46 -20.95
C VAL A 81 -2.45 11.94 -20.74
N LEU A 82 -3.34 12.28 -19.80
CA LEU A 82 -3.85 13.64 -19.61
C LEU A 82 -3.00 14.51 -18.68
N LEU A 83 -2.31 13.91 -17.71
CA LEU A 83 -1.46 14.58 -16.70
C LEU A 83 -0.02 14.03 -16.70
N PRO A 84 0.69 14.04 -17.83
CA PRO A 84 2.05 13.49 -17.90
C PRO A 84 3.04 14.25 -16.99
N GLN A 85 2.73 15.51 -16.66
CA GLN A 85 3.54 16.38 -15.81
C GLN A 85 3.60 15.91 -14.34
N SER A 86 2.62 15.13 -13.88
CA SER A 86 2.52 14.65 -12.50
C SER A 86 3.28 13.34 -12.26
N SER A 87 3.83 12.73 -13.32
CA SER A 87 4.59 11.47 -13.24
C SER A 87 6.11 11.69 -13.05
N SER A 88 6.53 12.93 -12.74
CA SER A 88 7.94 13.30 -12.57
C SER A 88 8.40 13.31 -11.11
#